data_AF-A0A0N8PU32-F1
#
_entry.id   AF-A0A0N8PU32-F1
#
_cell.length_a   1.000
_cell.length_b   1.000
_cell.length_c   1.000
_cell.angle_alpha   90.00
_cell.angle_beta   90.00
_cell.angle_gamma   90.00
#
_symmetry.space_group_name_H-M   'P 1'
#
loop_
_entity.id
_entity.type
_entity.pdbx_description
1 polymer ?
#
loop_
_entity_poly.entity_id
_entity_poly.type
_entity_poly.pdbx_seq_one_letter_code
_entity_poly.pdbx_strand_id
1 'polypeptide(L)'
;MFFRTSMIFYILILAMSLFGCASLKERPHDVVPNQAVQKQTEPDLGQPEPKADENGRENRIQEAGTRKEAGLRLLNEFSYYVAKIEQGNASKYNLIMASDRARGLANFNINDETAKWLALKQDEIKRNLKDSLVYSGYSVSGVHFIALTHPITQKQQAYKEAVNQLRGLEDEYDFLSDIIKRTDSRSIETSYFAVDVFAEDMFGEKKEITIKNISIPSKKSKSSSISKPNDKRLTESLSIFRREINDDLIIPNSKWKIFLFNGDSPTDEIIIQHDGELVSLRRE
;
A
#
# COMPACT_ATOMS: atom_id res chain seq x y z
N MET A 1 50.38 27.09 -10.54
CA MET A 1 50.91 26.73 -11.88
C MET A 1 49.83 25.90 -12.57
N PHE A 2 49.28 26.39 -13.68
CA PHE A 2 48.32 25.81 -14.67
C PHE A 2 47.00 25.20 -14.17
N PHE A 3 45.82 25.81 -14.36
CA PHE A 3 44.97 26.02 -15.56
C PHE A 3 44.20 24.78 -16.08
N ARG A 4 42.86 24.86 -15.93
CA ARG A 4 41.73 24.56 -16.85
C ARG A 4 41.84 23.38 -17.85
N THR A 5 40.76 22.60 -17.92
CA THR A 5 40.10 22.09 -19.15
C THR A 5 38.68 21.59 -18.78
N SER A 6 37.63 22.35 -19.15
CA SER A 6 36.70 22.10 -20.29
C SER A 6 35.78 20.90 -20.05
N MET A 7 34.47 21.00 -19.72
CA MET A 7 33.36 21.73 -20.36
C MET A 7 33.36 21.59 -21.89
N ILE A 8 32.71 20.54 -22.40
CA ILE A 8 32.07 20.38 -23.73
C ILE A 8 31.32 19.04 -23.67
N PHE A 9 29.99 19.04 -23.80
CA PHE A 9 29.14 18.04 -24.48
C PHE A 9 27.66 18.32 -24.11
N TYR A 10 27.18 19.47 -24.58
CA TYR A 10 25.77 19.70 -24.90
C TYR A 10 25.71 19.91 -26.42
N ILE A 11 24.61 19.48 -27.04
CA ILE A 11 24.21 19.68 -28.45
C ILE A 11 24.61 18.55 -29.41
N LEU A 12 23.68 17.61 -29.60
CA LEU A 12 23.43 16.72 -30.76
C LEU A 12 22.38 15.70 -30.24
N ILE A 13 21.15 15.54 -30.73
CA ILE A 13 20.51 15.85 -32.01
C ILE A 13 19.01 16.07 -31.74
N LEU A 14 18.54 17.23 -32.15
CA LEU A 14 17.14 17.58 -32.35
C LEU A 14 16.86 17.35 -33.84
N ALA A 15 16.38 16.16 -34.21
CA ALA A 15 15.86 15.86 -35.55
C ALA A 15 15.11 14.53 -35.57
N MET A 16 13.78 14.57 -35.60
CA MET A 16 12.94 13.82 -36.54
C MET A 16 11.47 14.00 -36.14
N SER A 17 10.90 15.08 -36.65
CA SER A 17 9.47 15.21 -36.90
C SER A 17 9.20 14.87 -38.37
N LEU A 18 7.99 14.38 -38.65
CA LEU A 18 7.28 14.37 -39.93
C LEU A 18 7.61 13.25 -40.94
N PHE A 19 6.76 12.20 -40.96
CA PHE A 19 6.23 11.45 -42.11
C PHE A 19 5.16 10.49 -41.53
N GLY A 20 3.93 10.32 -42.00
CA GLY A 20 3.24 10.80 -43.19
C GLY A 20 1.74 10.51 -43.12
N CYS A 21 1.04 11.02 -44.13
CA CYS A 21 -0.41 11.08 -44.31
C CYS A 21 -1.11 9.76 -44.70
N ALA A 22 -2.43 9.77 -44.46
CA ALA A 22 -3.54 9.25 -45.29
C ALA A 22 -3.69 7.73 -45.55
N SER A 23 -4.86 7.18 -45.21
CA SER A 23 -6.01 7.06 -46.13
C SER A 23 -7.08 6.10 -45.58
N LEU A 24 -8.33 6.57 -45.54
CA LEU A 24 -9.53 5.73 -45.53
C LEU A 24 -9.59 4.86 -46.80
N LYS A 25 -10.12 3.63 -46.70
CA LYS A 25 -10.93 3.04 -47.77
C LYS A 25 -11.91 2.00 -47.25
N GLU A 26 -13.08 2.01 -47.86
CA GLU A 26 -14.33 1.37 -47.49
C GLU A 26 -14.38 -0.15 -47.71
N ARG A 27 -15.42 -0.75 -47.11
CA ARG A 27 -15.89 -2.14 -47.27
C ARG A 27 -16.27 -2.47 -48.72
N PRO A 28 -16.53 -3.75 -48.98
CA PRO A 28 -17.79 -4.10 -49.65
C PRO A 28 -18.66 -5.06 -48.83
N HIS A 29 -19.95 -4.87 -49.05
CA HIS A 29 -21.06 -5.73 -48.69
C HIS A 29 -20.97 -7.11 -49.34
N ASP A 30 -21.53 -8.10 -48.67
CA ASP A 30 -22.39 -9.08 -49.33
C ASP A 30 -23.66 -9.32 -48.50
N VAL A 31 -24.72 -9.60 -49.25
CA VAL A 31 -26.14 -9.40 -49.00
C VAL A 31 -26.79 -10.80 -49.02
N VAL A 32 -27.50 -11.20 -47.93
CA VAL A 32 -28.96 -11.54 -47.92
C VAL A 32 -29.26 -13.05 -48.08
N PRO A 33 -30.43 -13.63 -47.69
CA PRO A 33 -31.51 -13.23 -46.76
C PRO A 33 -32.07 -14.32 -45.79
N ASN A 34 -33.04 -13.87 -44.96
CA ASN A 34 -34.32 -14.50 -44.61
C ASN A 34 -34.39 -15.65 -43.58
N GLN A 35 -35.06 -15.42 -42.44
CA GLN A 35 -36.52 -15.58 -42.35
C GLN A 35 -37.05 -15.13 -40.96
N ALA A 36 -38.20 -14.47 -41.00
CA ALA A 36 -38.98 -14.05 -39.84
C ALA A 36 -39.76 -15.23 -39.23
N VAL A 37 -39.83 -15.29 -37.90
CA VAL A 37 -40.93 -15.94 -37.18
C VAL A 37 -41.37 -15.00 -36.07
N GLN A 38 -42.55 -14.42 -36.24
CA GLN A 38 -43.31 -13.75 -35.20
C GLN A 38 -43.84 -14.81 -34.22
N LYS A 39 -43.71 -14.57 -32.92
CA LYS A 39 -44.57 -15.17 -31.92
C LYS A 39 -45.01 -14.07 -30.95
N GLN A 40 -46.31 -13.79 -30.99
CA GLN A 40 -47.01 -12.96 -30.03
C GLN A 40 -46.93 -13.62 -28.64
N THR A 41 -46.65 -12.82 -27.62
CA THR A 41 -46.91 -13.17 -26.22
C THR A 41 -47.70 -12.01 -25.61
N GLU A 42 -48.82 -12.37 -24.98
CA GLU A 42 -49.78 -11.53 -24.28
C GLU A 42 -49.18 -10.72 -23.11
N PRO A 43 -49.88 -9.68 -22.60
CA PRO A 43 -49.41 -8.85 -21.50
C PRO A 43 -49.56 -9.59 -20.17
N ASP A 44 -48.43 -9.92 -19.53
CA ASP A 44 -48.43 -10.49 -18.19
C ASP A 44 -48.74 -9.41 -17.14
N LEU A 45 -49.74 -9.73 -16.32
CA LEU A 45 -50.29 -8.90 -15.26
C LEU A 45 -49.32 -8.86 -14.07
N GLY A 46 -48.93 -7.65 -13.68
CA GLY A 46 -48.61 -7.28 -12.30
C GLY A 46 -47.59 -8.17 -11.57
N GLN A 47 -46.30 -7.96 -11.83
CA GLN A 47 -45.31 -8.23 -10.79
C GLN A 47 -45.45 -7.15 -9.70
N PRO A 48 -45.61 -7.50 -8.41
CA PRO A 48 -45.45 -6.54 -7.34
C PRO A 48 -44.01 -6.01 -7.42
N GLU A 49 -43.85 -4.69 -7.41
CA GLU A 49 -42.55 -4.07 -7.16
C GLU A 49 -41.90 -4.76 -5.96
N PRO A 50 -40.62 -5.17 -6.04
CA PRO A 50 -39.95 -5.73 -4.90
C PRO A 50 -39.94 -4.65 -3.83
N LYS A 51 -40.68 -4.87 -2.74
CA LYS A 51 -40.63 -4.02 -1.55
C LYS A 51 -39.16 -3.87 -1.19
N ALA A 52 -38.64 -2.66 -1.38
CA ALA A 52 -37.28 -2.33 -0.99
C ALA A 52 -37.14 -2.70 0.49
N ASP A 53 -36.29 -3.69 0.76
CA ASP A 53 -36.01 -4.20 2.10
C ASP A 53 -35.55 -3.02 2.97
N GLU A 54 -36.42 -2.57 3.90
CA GLU A 54 -36.15 -1.42 4.77
C GLU A 54 -34.86 -1.64 5.57
N ASN A 55 -34.57 -2.90 5.95
CA ASN A 55 -33.32 -3.29 6.60
C ASN A 55 -32.10 -3.08 5.67
N GLY A 56 -32.25 -3.38 4.38
CA GLY A 56 -31.21 -3.13 3.38
C GLY A 56 -30.96 -1.64 3.13
N ARG A 57 -31.97 -0.80 3.33
CA ARG A 57 -31.85 0.66 3.21
C ARG A 57 -31.20 1.29 4.45
N GLU A 58 -31.58 0.87 5.65
CA GLU A 58 -30.97 1.35 6.90
C GLU A 58 -29.50 0.96 7.01
N ASN A 59 -29.13 -0.29 6.69
CA ASN A 59 -27.73 -0.72 6.67
C ASN A 59 -26.87 0.11 5.70
N ARG A 60 -27.38 0.43 4.51
CA ARG A 60 -26.67 1.27 3.53
C ARG A 60 -26.49 2.71 4.01
N ILE A 61 -27.48 3.26 4.73
CA ILE A 61 -27.39 4.62 5.29
C ILE A 61 -26.36 4.65 6.42
N GLN A 62 -26.36 3.63 7.28
CA GLN A 62 -25.39 3.51 8.38
C GLN A 62 -23.96 3.33 7.85
N GLU A 63 -23.75 2.45 6.87
CA GLU A 63 -22.45 2.26 6.20
C GLU A 63 -21.96 3.54 5.49
N ALA A 64 -22.86 4.31 4.88
CA ALA A 64 -22.51 5.58 4.26
C ALA A 64 -22.09 6.63 5.32
N GLY A 65 -22.73 6.60 6.50
CA GLY A 65 -22.37 7.41 7.65
C GLY A 65 -20.96 7.10 8.18
N THR A 66 -20.68 5.83 8.48
CA THR A 66 -19.38 5.39 9.02
C THR A 66 -18.23 5.63 8.04
N ARG A 67 -18.45 5.40 6.74
CA ARG A 67 -17.45 5.74 5.70
C ARG A 67 -17.15 7.23 5.64
N LYS A 68 -18.17 8.09 5.74
CA LYS A 68 -17.97 9.55 5.72
C LYS A 68 -17.17 10.01 6.95
N GLU A 69 -17.47 9.46 8.13
CA GLU A 69 -16.75 9.79 9.36
C GLU A 69 -15.29 9.37 9.30
N ALA A 70 -15.00 8.16 8.80
CA ALA A 70 -13.61 7.70 8.60
C ALA A 70 -12.84 8.62 7.63
N GLY A 71 -13.46 9.03 6.52
CA GLY A 71 -12.86 9.97 5.58
C GLY A 71 -12.55 11.34 6.20
N LEU A 72 -13.46 11.88 7.00
CA LEU A 72 -13.23 13.13 7.73
C LEU A 72 -12.12 12.99 8.78
N ARG A 73 -12.05 11.87 9.50
CA ARG A 73 -10.96 11.56 10.44
C ARG A 73 -9.61 11.57 9.73
N LEU A 74 -9.49 10.84 8.61
CA LEU A 74 -8.25 10.81 7.82
C LEU A 74 -7.86 12.19 7.30
N LEU A 75 -8.82 13.01 6.87
CA LEU A 75 -8.56 14.37 6.39
C LEU A 75 -8.04 15.28 7.51
N ASN A 76 -8.62 15.17 8.71
CA ASN A 76 -8.17 15.92 9.87
C ASN A 76 -6.76 15.49 10.28
N GLU A 77 -6.47 14.18 10.31
CA GLU A 77 -5.14 13.66 10.61
C GLU A 77 -4.11 14.10 9.56
N PHE A 78 -4.46 14.02 8.27
CA PHE A 78 -3.61 14.51 7.19
C PHE A 78 -3.26 15.99 7.37
N SER A 79 -4.29 16.83 7.58
CA SER A 79 -4.14 18.27 7.79
C SER A 79 -3.29 18.59 9.01
N TYR A 80 -3.44 17.82 10.09
CA TYR A 80 -2.64 17.94 11.30
C TYR A 80 -1.15 17.69 11.03
N TYR A 81 -0.80 16.63 10.30
CA TYR A 81 0.60 16.36 9.97
C TYR A 81 1.18 17.37 8.98
N VAL A 82 0.42 17.80 7.98
CA VAL A 82 0.83 18.87 7.06
C VAL A 82 1.13 20.16 7.82
N ALA A 83 0.25 20.57 8.74
CA ALA A 83 0.47 21.77 9.55
C ALA A 83 1.76 21.68 10.38
N LYS A 84 2.06 20.51 10.97
CA LYS A 84 3.34 20.31 11.68
C LYS A 84 4.55 20.45 10.77
N ILE A 85 4.49 19.87 9.57
CA ILE A 85 5.57 19.94 8.59
C ILE A 85 5.81 21.40 8.17
N GLU A 86 4.76 22.15 7.87
CA GLU A 86 4.81 23.56 7.47
C GLU A 86 5.32 24.48 8.59
N GLN A 87 5.06 24.12 9.86
CA GLN A 87 5.61 24.79 11.03
C GLN A 87 7.07 24.42 11.34
N GLY A 88 7.73 23.68 10.45
CA GLY A 88 9.15 23.29 10.57
C GLY A 88 9.39 21.96 11.29
N ASN A 89 8.35 21.26 11.74
CA ASN A 89 8.47 19.93 12.34
C ASN A 89 8.33 18.83 11.27
N ALA A 90 9.22 18.85 10.29
CA ALA A 90 9.28 17.89 9.19
C ALA A 90 10.01 16.58 9.57
N SER A 91 9.70 16.01 10.73
CA SER A 91 10.27 14.72 11.16
C SER A 91 9.87 13.60 10.20
N LYS A 92 10.69 12.54 10.12
CA LYS A 92 10.37 11.36 9.30
C LYS A 92 9.03 10.75 9.68
N TYR A 93 8.68 10.75 10.97
CA TYR A 93 7.39 10.30 11.47
C TYR A 93 6.23 11.12 10.88
N ASN A 94 6.29 12.45 10.98
CA ASN A 94 5.21 13.31 10.47
C ASN A 94 5.08 13.20 8.95
N LEU A 95 6.19 13.10 8.22
CA LEU A 95 6.18 12.90 6.77
C LEU A 95 5.53 11.55 6.40
N ILE A 96 5.90 10.46 7.08
CA ILE A 96 5.32 9.12 6.86
C ILE A 96 3.82 9.16 7.13
N MET A 97 3.40 9.68 8.27
CA MET A 97 1.98 9.74 8.62
C MET A 97 1.18 10.60 7.64
N ALA A 98 1.71 11.75 7.21
CA ALA A 98 1.04 12.57 6.20
C ALA A 98 0.89 11.83 4.86
N SER A 99 1.94 11.15 4.39
CA SER A 99 1.89 10.35 3.17
C SER A 99 0.89 9.21 3.28
N ASP A 100 0.88 8.51 4.42
CA ASP A 100 -0.03 7.42 4.70
C ASP A 100 -1.50 7.88 4.67
N ARG A 101 -1.84 8.97 5.36
CA ARG A 101 -3.20 9.52 5.35
C ARG A 101 -3.63 10.01 3.98
N ALA A 102 -2.73 10.63 3.21
CA ALA A 102 -3.01 11.02 1.83
C ALA A 102 -3.39 9.82 0.96
N ARG A 103 -2.70 8.68 1.15
CA ARG A 103 -3.02 7.42 0.47
C ARG A 103 -4.38 6.88 0.87
N GLY A 104 -4.73 6.92 2.15
CA GLY A 104 -6.06 6.50 2.63
C GLY A 104 -7.19 7.33 2.03
N LEU A 105 -7.00 8.66 1.96
CA LEU A 105 -7.97 9.60 1.40
C LEU A 105 -8.28 9.37 -0.08
N ALA A 106 -7.39 8.72 -0.84
CA ALA A 106 -7.65 8.36 -2.23
C ALA A 106 -8.81 7.36 -2.40
N ASN A 107 -9.23 6.68 -1.33
CA ASN A 107 -10.37 5.76 -1.33
C ASN A 107 -11.69 6.43 -0.97
N PHE A 108 -11.70 7.74 -0.68
CA PHE A 108 -12.89 8.47 -0.27
C PHE A 108 -13.29 9.50 -1.33
N ASN A 109 -14.59 9.77 -1.40
CA ASN A 109 -15.10 10.82 -2.26
C ASN A 109 -14.81 12.19 -1.63
N ILE A 110 -13.74 12.84 -2.08
CA ILE A 110 -13.34 14.19 -1.68
C ILE A 110 -13.62 15.18 -2.81
N ASN A 111 -13.90 16.43 -2.47
CA ASN A 111 -14.11 17.46 -3.48
C ASN A 111 -12.82 17.80 -4.24
N ASP A 112 -12.98 18.37 -5.44
CA ASP A 112 -11.86 18.66 -6.36
C ASP A 112 -10.80 19.59 -5.76
N GLU A 113 -11.20 20.55 -4.95
CA GLU A 113 -10.27 21.48 -4.29
C GLU A 113 -9.39 20.74 -3.28
N THR A 114 -10.00 19.89 -2.46
CA THR A 114 -9.30 19.04 -1.48
C THR A 114 -8.39 18.05 -2.20
N ALA A 115 -8.85 17.46 -3.30
CA ALA A 115 -8.04 16.53 -4.10
C ALA A 115 -6.80 17.22 -4.68
N LYS A 116 -6.94 18.44 -5.23
CA LYS A 116 -5.82 19.22 -5.75
C LYS A 116 -4.82 19.58 -4.65
N TRP A 117 -5.32 20.04 -3.50
CA TRP A 117 -4.46 20.36 -2.35
C TRP A 117 -3.71 19.12 -1.85
N LEU A 118 -4.39 17.97 -1.73
CA LEU A 118 -3.80 16.70 -1.32
C LEU A 118 -2.69 16.26 -2.27
N ALA A 119 -2.93 16.31 -3.58
CA ALA A 119 -1.93 15.93 -4.58
C ALA A 119 -0.65 16.79 -4.48
N LEU A 120 -0.82 18.11 -4.37
CA LEU A 120 0.31 19.05 -4.20
C LEU A 120 1.13 18.73 -2.94
N LYS A 121 0.45 18.53 -1.81
CA LYS A 121 1.12 18.22 -0.54
C LYS A 121 1.78 16.85 -0.55
N GLN A 122 1.14 15.85 -1.15
CA GLN A 122 1.71 14.53 -1.28
C GLN A 122 3.02 14.55 -2.10
N ASP A 123 3.09 15.32 -3.18
CA ASP A 123 4.32 15.46 -3.99
C ASP A 123 5.45 16.19 -3.25
N GLU A 124 5.13 17.15 -2.38
CA GLU A 124 6.09 17.75 -1.45
C GLU A 124 6.64 16.74 -0.43
N ILE A 125 5.76 15.94 0.15
CA ILE A 125 6.12 14.94 1.17
C ILE A 125 6.97 13.81 0.57
N LYS A 126 6.57 13.23 -0.56
CA LYS A 126 7.25 12.11 -1.24
C LYS A 126 8.73 12.36 -1.46
N ARG A 127 9.09 13.58 -1.89
CA ARG A 127 10.49 13.98 -2.14
C ARG A 127 11.39 13.82 -0.92
N ASN A 128 10.82 13.86 0.29
CA ASN A 128 11.51 13.77 1.57
C ASN A 128 11.46 12.35 2.19
N LEU A 129 10.78 11.39 1.55
CA LEU A 129 10.60 10.03 2.06
C LEU A 129 11.43 8.96 1.33
N LYS A 130 12.39 9.38 0.50
CA LYS A 130 13.32 8.46 -0.17
C LYS A 130 13.92 7.45 0.80
N ASP A 131 14.02 6.21 0.31
CA ASP A 131 14.54 5.05 1.04
C ASP A 131 13.69 4.67 2.28
N SER A 132 12.43 5.10 2.38
CA SER A 132 11.57 4.71 3.52
C SER A 132 11.53 3.19 3.74
N LEU A 133 11.40 2.81 5.01
CA LEU A 133 11.20 1.43 5.46
C LEU A 133 9.73 1.11 5.73
N VAL A 134 8.87 2.12 5.60
CA VAL A 134 7.46 2.06 5.94
C VAL A 134 6.63 1.99 4.68
N TYR A 135 5.78 0.98 4.61
CA TYR A 135 4.82 0.77 3.55
C TYR A 135 3.43 0.96 4.14
N SER A 136 2.52 1.54 3.37
CA SER A 136 1.11 1.57 3.78
C SER A 136 0.15 1.34 2.63
N GLY A 137 -1.05 0.89 2.98
CA GLY A 137 -2.10 0.53 2.05
C GLY A 137 -3.44 0.41 2.76
N TYR A 138 -4.52 0.57 2.01
CA TYR A 138 -5.89 0.57 2.51
C TYR A 138 -6.72 -0.33 1.61
N SER A 139 -7.52 -1.21 2.21
CA SER A 139 -8.50 -2.01 1.47
C SER A 139 -9.76 -1.19 1.16
N VAL A 140 -10.52 -1.61 0.15
CA VAL A 140 -11.85 -1.07 -0.16
C VAL A 140 -12.83 -1.35 0.99
N SER A 141 -12.62 -2.43 1.73
CA SER A 141 -13.39 -2.76 2.94
C SER A 141 -13.08 -1.88 4.15
N GLY A 142 -12.13 -0.93 4.05
CA GLY A 142 -11.81 0.01 5.12
C GLY A 142 -10.81 -0.49 6.15
N VAL A 143 -10.02 -1.50 5.81
CA VAL A 143 -8.89 -1.94 6.63
C VAL A 143 -7.63 -1.21 6.19
N HIS A 144 -6.97 -0.57 7.14
CA HIS A 144 -5.70 0.11 6.95
C HIS A 144 -4.55 -0.78 7.42
N PHE A 145 -3.51 -0.88 6.60
CA PHE A 145 -2.29 -1.62 6.89
C PHE A 145 -1.07 -0.71 6.83
N ILE A 146 -0.19 -0.83 7.83
CA ILE A 146 1.18 -0.30 7.81
C ILE A 146 2.14 -1.47 7.94
N ALA A 147 3.22 -1.49 7.18
CA ALA A 147 4.28 -2.46 7.33
C ALA A 147 5.63 -1.77 7.54
N LEU A 148 6.39 -2.25 8.54
CA LEU A 148 7.76 -1.86 8.82
C LEU A 148 8.68 -2.98 8.34
N THR A 149 9.74 -2.59 7.63
CA THR A 149 10.75 -3.53 7.13
C THR A 149 12.11 -3.23 7.72
N HIS A 150 12.99 -4.21 7.68
CA HIS A 150 14.36 -4.04 8.15
C HIS A 150 15.16 -3.07 7.28
N PRO A 151 16.17 -2.37 7.85
CA PRO A 151 17.05 -1.51 7.06
C PRO A 151 17.97 -2.30 6.14
N ILE A 152 18.04 -1.88 4.88
CA ILE A 152 18.85 -2.47 3.82
C ILE A 152 20.11 -1.62 3.56
N THR A 153 20.03 -0.31 3.80
CA THR A 153 21.12 0.64 3.58
C THR A 153 21.37 1.51 4.80
N GLN A 154 22.59 2.03 4.96
CA GLN A 154 22.96 2.92 6.06
C GLN A 154 22.12 4.22 6.10
N LYS A 155 21.66 4.72 4.94
CA LYS A 155 20.81 5.92 4.86
C LYS A 155 19.51 5.76 5.64
N GLN A 156 19.05 4.53 5.80
CA GLN A 156 17.78 4.23 6.45
C GLN A 156 17.84 4.33 7.98
N GLN A 157 19.04 4.50 8.55
CA GLN A 157 19.21 4.86 9.96
C GLN A 157 18.51 6.17 10.33
N ALA A 158 18.34 7.08 9.37
CA ALA A 158 17.57 8.31 9.57
C ALA A 158 16.08 8.07 9.91
N TYR A 159 15.55 6.86 9.70
CA TYR A 159 14.17 6.49 10.03
C TYR A 159 14.03 5.82 11.40
N LYS A 160 15.11 5.59 12.15
CA LYS A 160 15.08 4.88 13.44
C LYS A 160 14.00 5.40 14.39
N GLU A 161 14.01 6.71 14.64
CA GLU A 161 13.03 7.35 15.53
C GLU A 161 11.60 7.16 15.03
N ALA A 162 11.37 7.33 13.72
CA ALA A 162 10.04 7.19 13.13
C ALA A 162 9.50 5.76 13.19
N VAL A 163 10.34 4.76 12.92
CA VAL A 163 10.00 3.34 13.00
C VAL A 163 9.60 2.98 14.43
N ASN A 164 10.42 3.38 15.41
CA ASN A 164 10.16 3.16 16.83
C ASN A 164 8.84 3.82 17.27
N GLN A 165 8.64 5.08 16.86
CA GLN A 165 7.44 5.84 17.22
C GLN A 165 6.17 5.25 16.57
N LEU A 166 6.21 4.83 15.30
CA LEU A 166 5.08 4.17 14.62
C LEU A 166 4.69 2.88 15.33
N ARG A 167 5.69 2.08 15.69
CA ARG A 167 5.46 0.80 16.34
C ARG A 167 4.98 0.93 17.79
N GLY A 168 5.35 2.03 18.45
CA GLY A 168 5.17 2.25 19.89
C GLY A 168 6.18 1.49 20.75
N LEU A 169 7.36 1.15 20.20
CA LEU A 169 8.45 0.45 20.89
C LEU A 169 9.77 1.19 20.62
N GLU A 170 10.56 1.46 21.67
CA GLU A 170 11.81 2.23 21.56
C GLU A 170 12.94 1.49 20.82
N ASP A 171 12.80 0.19 20.59
CA ASP A 171 13.83 -0.70 20.06
C ASP A 171 13.43 -1.42 18.77
N GLU A 172 12.31 -1.05 18.13
CA GLU A 172 11.81 -1.72 16.92
C GLU A 172 12.82 -1.71 15.77
N TYR A 173 13.43 -0.55 15.49
CA TYR A 173 14.44 -0.46 14.44
C TYR A 173 15.64 -1.37 14.73
N ASP A 174 16.05 -1.48 15.99
CA ASP A 174 17.19 -2.29 16.40
C ASP A 174 16.85 -3.78 16.31
N PHE A 175 15.62 -4.17 16.68
CA PHE A 175 15.08 -5.51 16.49
C PHE A 175 15.10 -5.93 15.01
N LEU A 176 14.48 -5.14 14.12
CA LEU A 176 14.43 -5.44 12.69
C LEU A 176 15.83 -5.49 12.07
N SER A 177 16.75 -4.64 12.53
CA SER A 177 18.16 -4.67 12.12
C SER A 177 18.89 -5.93 12.57
N ASP A 178 18.61 -6.40 13.80
CA ASP A 178 19.27 -7.55 14.41
C ASP A 178 18.89 -8.87 13.74
N ILE A 179 17.64 -9.00 13.27
CA ILE A 179 17.21 -10.15 12.46
C ILE A 179 18.16 -10.36 11.28
N ILE A 180 18.44 -9.33 10.47
CA ILE A 180 19.34 -9.46 9.32
C ILE A 180 20.76 -9.82 9.75
N LYS A 181 21.28 -9.14 10.78
CA LYS A 181 22.68 -9.33 11.24
C LYS A 181 22.93 -10.78 11.67
N ARG A 182 21.91 -11.44 12.19
CA ARG A 182 21.98 -12.80 12.72
C ARG A 182 21.72 -13.86 11.67
N THR A 183 21.01 -13.52 10.60
CA THR A 183 20.80 -14.39 9.45
C THR A 183 22.05 -14.52 8.58
N ASP A 184 22.35 -15.71 8.07
CA ASP A 184 23.42 -15.89 7.09
C ASP A 184 22.89 -15.55 5.69
N SER A 185 23.23 -14.36 5.19
CA SER A 185 22.83 -13.90 3.85
C SER A 185 23.36 -14.78 2.71
N ARG A 186 24.31 -15.68 2.96
CA ARG A 186 24.82 -16.64 1.97
C ARG A 186 23.95 -17.89 1.84
N SER A 187 22.96 -18.08 2.72
CA SER A 187 22.03 -19.20 2.71
C SER A 187 20.60 -18.69 2.68
N ILE A 188 19.86 -19.04 1.63
CA ILE A 188 18.44 -18.67 1.46
C ILE A 188 17.57 -19.29 2.57
N GLU A 189 17.99 -20.41 3.16
CA GLU A 189 17.25 -21.11 4.21
C GLU A 189 17.37 -20.43 5.59
N THR A 190 18.41 -19.62 5.76
CA THR A 190 18.73 -18.93 7.03
C THR A 190 18.87 -17.42 6.82
N SER A 191 18.32 -16.89 5.72
CA SER A 191 18.20 -15.47 5.41
C SER A 191 16.74 -15.08 5.49
N TYR A 192 16.42 -14.01 6.23
CA TYR A 192 15.04 -13.61 6.48
C TYR A 192 14.79 -12.13 6.17
N PHE A 193 13.68 -11.89 5.47
CA PHE A 193 13.12 -10.57 5.27
C PHE A 193 11.96 -10.40 6.25
N ALA A 194 12.23 -9.61 7.30
CA ALA A 194 11.23 -9.26 8.31
C ALA A 194 10.27 -8.16 7.84
N VAL A 195 8.98 -8.40 8.04
CA VAL A 195 7.89 -7.45 7.84
C VAL A 195 7.01 -7.42 9.08
N ASP A 196 7.07 -6.35 9.86
CA ASP A 196 6.12 -6.14 10.97
C ASP A 196 4.91 -5.35 10.47
N VAL A 197 3.72 -5.94 10.56
CA VAL A 197 2.50 -5.43 9.94
C VAL A 197 1.50 -5.02 11.03
N PHE A 198 1.12 -3.76 11.00
CA PHE A 198 -0.05 -3.22 11.68
C PHE A 198 -1.28 -3.37 10.81
N ALA A 199 -2.41 -3.69 11.43
CA ALA A 199 -3.70 -3.64 10.77
C ALA A 199 -4.75 -2.99 11.67
N GLU A 200 -5.56 -2.09 11.12
CA GLU A 200 -6.72 -1.52 11.81
C GLU A 200 -7.96 -1.51 10.92
N ASP A 201 -9.10 -1.85 11.52
CA ASP A 201 -10.41 -1.61 10.92
C ASP A 201 -10.82 -0.17 11.19
N MET A 202 -10.86 0.64 10.15
CA MET A 202 -11.16 2.07 10.28
C MET A 202 -12.60 2.34 10.73
N PHE A 203 -13.52 1.38 10.52
CA PHE A 203 -14.92 1.48 10.90
C PHE A 203 -15.22 0.87 12.28
N GLY A 204 -14.25 0.15 12.86
CA GLY A 204 -14.31 -0.35 14.24
C GLY A 204 -15.26 -1.54 14.45
N GLU A 205 -15.59 -2.27 13.38
CA GLU A 205 -16.55 -3.38 13.41
C GLU A 205 -15.87 -4.71 13.78
N LYS A 206 -14.60 -4.86 13.39
CA LYS A 206 -13.83 -6.11 13.53
C LYS A 206 -12.93 -6.06 14.76
N LYS A 207 -12.92 -7.14 15.55
CA LYS A 207 -11.93 -7.37 16.62
C LYS A 207 -10.61 -7.91 16.09
N GLU A 208 -10.65 -8.59 14.95
CA GLU A 208 -9.52 -9.26 14.32
C GLU A 208 -9.63 -9.13 12.81
N ILE A 209 -8.48 -9.03 12.14
CA ILE A 209 -8.35 -8.86 10.70
C ILE A 209 -7.69 -10.13 10.16
N THR A 210 -8.50 -10.95 9.50
CA THR A 210 -7.99 -12.16 8.82
C THR A 210 -7.48 -11.77 7.43
N ILE A 211 -6.24 -12.15 7.12
CA ILE A 211 -5.67 -12.06 5.78
C ILE A 211 -5.61 -13.48 5.19
N LYS A 212 -5.78 -13.60 3.88
CA LYS A 212 -5.65 -14.90 3.18
C LYS A 212 -4.19 -15.20 2.85
N ASN A 213 -3.40 -14.16 2.63
CA ASN A 213 -2.00 -14.28 2.26
C ASN A 213 -1.28 -12.94 2.45
N ILE A 214 0.04 -13.00 2.62
CA ILE A 214 0.95 -11.87 2.50
C ILE A 214 2.13 -12.30 1.65
N SER A 215 2.60 -11.44 0.75
CA SER A 215 3.70 -11.78 -0.16
C SER A 215 4.57 -10.59 -0.51
N ILE A 216 5.83 -10.89 -0.83
CA ILE A 216 6.81 -9.93 -1.28
C ILE A 216 7.18 -10.25 -2.73
N PRO A 217 6.80 -9.41 -3.70
CA PRO A 217 7.25 -9.57 -5.07
C PRO A 217 8.77 -9.41 -5.16
N SER A 218 9.48 -10.45 -5.59
CA SER A 218 10.90 -10.33 -5.95
C SER A 218 11.06 -10.38 -7.47
N LYS A 219 12.05 -9.63 -7.97
CA LYS A 219 12.42 -9.60 -9.40
C LYS A 219 12.88 -10.97 -9.94
N LYS A 220 13.20 -11.94 -9.06
CA LYS A 220 13.76 -13.27 -9.44
C LYS A 220 12.90 -14.47 -9.02
N SER A 221 11.93 -14.29 -8.12
CA SER A 221 10.87 -15.26 -7.78
C SER A 221 9.88 -14.62 -6.82
N LYS A 222 8.63 -15.08 -6.79
CA LYS A 222 7.70 -14.72 -5.70
C LYS A 222 8.14 -15.45 -4.43
N SER A 223 8.88 -14.79 -3.53
CA SER A 223 9.00 -15.31 -2.16
C SER A 223 7.63 -15.13 -1.51
N SER A 224 6.87 -16.22 -1.50
CA SER A 224 5.46 -16.25 -1.08
C SER A 224 5.24 -17.09 0.17
N SER A 225 6.25 -17.81 0.62
CA SER A 225 6.15 -18.64 1.82
C SER A 225 6.61 -17.85 3.04
N ILE A 226 5.68 -17.60 3.95
CA ILE A 226 6.00 -17.23 5.33
C ILE A 226 6.93 -18.32 5.88
N SER A 227 8.10 -17.90 6.36
CA SER A 227 9.09 -18.80 6.93
C SER A 227 8.59 -19.34 8.27
N LYS A 228 8.83 -20.62 8.53
CA LYS A 228 8.70 -21.24 9.85
C LYS A 228 10.11 -21.49 10.38
N PRO A 229 10.78 -20.44 10.88
CA PRO A 229 12.20 -20.53 11.18
C PRO A 229 12.45 -21.52 12.32
N ASN A 230 13.49 -22.34 12.17
CA ASN A 230 14.06 -23.17 13.24
C ASN A 230 15.55 -22.81 13.40
N ASP A 231 15.85 -21.52 13.43
CA ASP A 231 17.19 -20.96 13.55
C ASP A 231 17.44 -20.45 14.96
N LYS A 232 18.44 -21.04 15.65
CA LYS A 232 18.87 -20.64 17.00
C LYS A 232 19.22 -19.14 17.07
N ARG A 233 19.83 -18.58 16.02
CA ARG A 233 20.26 -17.18 16.01
C ARG A 233 19.06 -16.22 15.97
N LEU A 234 18.01 -16.61 15.25
CA LEU A 234 16.76 -15.86 15.27
C LEU A 234 16.10 -15.95 16.65
N THR A 235 16.10 -17.13 17.29
CA THR A 235 15.56 -17.31 18.65
C THR A 235 16.25 -16.39 19.66
N GLU A 236 17.56 -16.17 19.54
CA GLU A 236 18.28 -15.20 20.38
C GLU A 236 17.78 -13.77 20.17
N SER A 237 17.58 -13.34 18.91
CA SER A 237 17.02 -12.01 18.60
C SER A 237 15.64 -11.84 19.23
N LEU A 238 14.76 -12.80 19.00
CA LEU A 238 13.41 -12.81 19.56
C LEU A 238 13.41 -12.72 21.09
N SER A 239 14.33 -13.42 21.76
CA SER A 239 14.47 -13.36 23.21
C SER A 239 14.98 -12.00 23.70
N ILE A 240 15.96 -11.38 23.02
CA ILE A 240 16.54 -10.08 23.41
C ILE A 240 15.46 -9.00 23.35
N PHE A 241 14.68 -8.98 22.27
CA PHE A 241 13.66 -7.96 21.99
C PHE A 241 12.26 -8.35 22.47
N ARG A 242 12.11 -9.50 23.16
CA ARG A 242 10.84 -10.02 23.68
C ARG A 242 9.74 -10.12 22.62
N ARG A 243 10.09 -10.72 21.49
CA ARG A 243 9.22 -10.88 20.34
C ARG A 243 8.84 -12.34 20.17
N GLU A 244 7.65 -12.55 19.64
CA GLU A 244 7.15 -13.87 19.25
C GLU A 244 6.80 -13.84 17.77
N ILE A 245 7.02 -14.96 17.09
CA ILE A 245 6.62 -15.16 15.70
C ILE A 245 5.62 -16.29 15.68
N ASN A 246 4.46 -16.01 15.09
CA ASN A 246 3.46 -16.99 14.73
C ASN A 246 3.10 -16.82 13.25
N ASP A 247 2.73 -17.91 12.61
CA ASP A 247 2.44 -17.98 11.18
C ASP A 247 0.94 -17.92 10.87
N ASP A 248 0.10 -17.67 11.87
CA ASP A 248 -1.32 -17.47 11.68
C ASP A 248 -1.58 -16.17 10.92
N LEU A 249 -2.59 -16.18 10.08
CA LEU A 249 -2.92 -15.07 9.20
C LEU A 249 -3.99 -14.16 9.81
N ILE A 250 -3.97 -14.01 11.13
CA ILE A 250 -4.91 -13.20 11.90
C ILE A 250 -4.12 -12.11 12.61
N ILE A 251 -4.45 -10.85 12.34
CA ILE A 251 -3.87 -9.69 13.01
C ILE A 251 -4.96 -9.11 13.92
N PRO A 252 -4.78 -9.06 15.25
CA PRO A 252 -5.75 -8.41 16.11
C PRO A 252 -5.91 -6.94 15.73
N ASN A 253 -7.13 -6.40 15.83
CA ASN A 253 -7.41 -5.03 15.41
C ASN A 253 -6.54 -4.03 16.21
N SER A 254 -5.94 -3.09 15.49
CA SER A 254 -4.99 -2.09 16.01
C SER A 254 -3.78 -2.70 16.70
N LYS A 255 -3.33 -3.88 16.24
CA LYS A 255 -2.11 -4.54 16.71
C LYS A 255 -1.15 -4.83 15.55
N TRP A 256 0.09 -5.09 15.95
CA TRP A 256 1.20 -5.42 15.09
C TRP A 256 1.48 -6.91 15.08
N LYS A 257 1.98 -7.40 13.96
CA LYS A 257 2.34 -8.79 13.75
C LYS A 257 3.49 -8.95 12.77
N ILE A 258 4.52 -9.68 13.19
CA ILE A 258 5.68 -9.93 12.35
C ILE A 258 5.51 -11.16 11.46
N PHE A 259 5.87 -11.01 10.19
CA PHE A 259 6.01 -12.06 9.21
C PHE A 259 7.45 -12.11 8.72
N LEU A 260 7.97 -13.32 8.54
CA LEU A 260 9.29 -13.54 7.96
C LEU A 260 9.16 -14.21 6.60
N PHE A 261 9.99 -13.79 5.65
CA PHE A 261 10.08 -14.38 4.32
C PHE A 261 11.51 -14.86 4.09
N ASN A 262 11.68 -15.96 3.35
CA ASN A 262 13.04 -16.43 3.02
C ASN A 262 13.72 -15.46 2.04
N GLY A 263 15.01 -15.20 2.29
CA GLY A 263 15.83 -14.20 1.61
C GLY A 263 15.79 -12.81 2.26
N ASP A 264 16.62 -11.88 1.80
CA ASP A 264 16.78 -10.52 2.33
C ASP A 264 16.60 -9.43 1.24
N SER A 265 16.00 -9.81 0.10
CA SER A 265 15.96 -8.92 -1.06
C SER A 265 15.02 -7.73 -0.84
N PRO A 266 15.43 -6.50 -1.22
CA PRO A 266 14.56 -5.34 -1.19
C PRO A 266 13.33 -5.57 -2.07
N THR A 267 12.22 -4.97 -1.64
CA THR A 267 10.98 -4.89 -2.41
C THR A 267 10.53 -3.44 -2.52
N ASP A 268 9.71 -3.15 -3.53
CA ASP A 268 9.06 -1.85 -3.68
C ASP A 268 7.60 -1.90 -3.20
N GLU A 269 7.05 -3.09 -3.00
CA GLU A 269 5.69 -3.30 -2.49
C GLU A 269 5.56 -4.56 -1.64
N ILE A 270 4.56 -4.58 -0.78
CA ILE A 270 4.10 -5.76 -0.04
C ILE A 270 2.64 -5.97 -0.40
N ILE A 271 2.24 -7.20 -0.72
CA ILE A 271 0.86 -7.50 -1.14
C ILE A 271 0.18 -8.31 -0.05
N ILE A 272 -0.91 -7.78 0.49
CA ILE A 272 -1.78 -8.46 1.45
C ILE A 272 -3.09 -8.83 0.75
N GLN A 273 -3.48 -10.10 0.83
CA GLN A 273 -4.78 -10.54 0.34
C GLN A 273 -5.80 -10.49 1.49
N HIS A 274 -6.80 -9.63 1.40
CA HIS A 274 -7.82 -9.44 2.44
C HIS A 274 -9.21 -9.36 1.80
N ASP A 275 -10.20 -10.09 2.34
CA ASP A 275 -11.59 -10.10 1.84
C ASP A 275 -11.75 -10.32 0.31
N GLY A 276 -10.80 -11.03 -0.32
CA GLY A 276 -10.79 -11.27 -1.78
C GLY A 276 -10.10 -10.18 -2.61
N GLU A 277 -9.67 -9.09 -1.98
CA GLU A 277 -8.89 -8.00 -2.56
C GLU A 277 -7.39 -8.22 -2.40
N LEU A 278 -6.58 -7.69 -3.33
CA LEU A 278 -5.13 -7.54 -3.19
C LEU A 278 -4.79 -6.10 -2.80
N VAL A 279 -4.42 -5.89 -1.54
CA VAL A 279 -3.99 -4.60 -1.02
C VAL A 279 -2.48 -4.46 -1.26
N SER A 280 -2.08 -3.49 -2.09
CA SER A 280 -0.67 -3.16 -2.35
C SER A 280 -0.20 -2.09 -1.36
N LEU A 281 0.66 -2.49 -0.42
CA LEU A 281 1.33 -1.60 0.51
C LEU A 281 2.58 -1.08 -0.18
N ARG A 282 2.74 0.24 -0.23
CA ARG A 282 3.87 0.88 -0.93
C ARG A 282 4.56 1.88 -0.03
N ARG A 283 5.86 2.05 -0.25
CA ARG A 283 6.66 3.15 0.29
C ARG A 283 6.82 4.26 -0.75
N GLU A 284 7.12 5.47 -0.28
CA GLU A 284 7.37 6.65 -1.13
C GLU A 284 8.85 6.84 -1.51
#